data_AF-A0A9E2X8B6-F1
#
_entry.id   AF-A0A9E2X8B6-F1
#
_cell.length_a   1.000
_cell.length_b   1.000
_cell.length_c   1.000
_cell.angle_alpha   90.00
_cell.angle_beta   90.00
_cell.angle_gamma   90.00
#
_symmetry.space_group_name_H-M   'P 1'
#
loop_
_entity.id
_entity.type
_entity.pdbx_description
1 polymer ?
#
loop_
_entity_poly.entity_id
_entity_poly.type
_entity_poly.pdbx_seq_one_letter_code
_entity_poly.pdbx_strand_id
1 'polypeptide(L)'
;MNRAPDRYRYVLGAPVVIEPGTRWIYSGGATALLARILAEGTGQSLQAFAREALFDPLGIGATEWFTDDDGEAIAASGLRMTPRDLARIGQLMLNGGMRAGRCIVPAQWIERSTSPAVDIDEIRQYGYHWYLVNSPSSHRRDRAGIARASTLLELPSAMAVSGSLYCPVSIWSWRSPPAITMQKTSGFRRPA
;
A
#
# COMPACT_ATOMS: atom_id res chain seq x y z
N MET A 1 0.39 -11.85 16.10
CA MET A 1 0.59 -10.39 16.10
C MET A 1 -0.46 -9.69 16.96
N ASN A 2 -1.73 -9.62 16.56
CA ASN A 2 -2.76 -8.81 17.26
C ASN A 2 -2.96 -9.17 18.76
N ARG A 3 -2.69 -10.42 19.15
CA ARG A 3 -2.73 -10.87 20.56
C ARG A 3 -1.41 -10.72 21.32
N ALA A 4 -0.36 -10.21 20.68
CA ALA A 4 0.94 -10.04 21.32
C ALA A 4 0.93 -8.75 22.16
N PRO A 5 1.59 -8.72 23.33
CA PRO A 5 1.68 -7.51 24.16
C PRO A 5 2.31 -6.32 23.45
N ASP A 6 3.28 -6.60 22.55
CA ASP A 6 3.86 -5.63 21.63
C ASP A 6 3.83 -6.23 20.22
N ARG A 7 2.88 -5.75 19.41
CA ARG A 7 2.68 -6.23 18.03
C ARG A 7 3.88 -5.97 17.14
N TYR A 8 4.58 -4.85 17.30
CA TYR A 8 5.66 -4.44 16.40
C TYR A 8 6.92 -5.23 16.71
N ARG A 9 7.26 -5.38 17.99
CA ARG A 9 8.37 -6.24 18.42
C ARG A 9 8.12 -7.70 18.06
N TYR A 10 6.87 -8.17 18.13
CA TYR A 10 6.52 -9.51 17.65
C TYR A 10 6.84 -9.70 16.17
N VAL A 11 6.51 -8.73 15.31
CA VAL A 11 6.81 -8.82 13.86
C VAL A 11 8.30 -8.69 13.60
N LEU A 12 8.98 -7.74 14.23
CA LEU A 12 10.43 -7.50 14.04
C LEU A 12 11.31 -8.62 14.61
N GLY A 13 10.82 -9.34 15.62
CA GLY A 13 11.51 -10.49 16.21
C GLY A 13 11.29 -11.81 15.45
N ALA A 14 10.45 -11.83 14.42
CA ALA A 14 10.22 -13.03 13.63
C ALA A 14 11.50 -13.41 12.83
N PRO A 15 11.85 -14.70 12.74
CA PRO A 15 13.03 -15.12 12.00
C PRO A 15 12.87 -14.83 10.50
N VAL A 16 13.95 -14.34 9.88
CA VAL A 16 14.04 -14.23 8.42
C VAL A 16 14.23 -15.63 7.85
N VAL A 17 13.18 -16.19 7.27
CA VAL A 17 13.17 -17.56 6.74
C VAL A 17 13.60 -17.65 5.28
N ILE A 18 13.59 -16.53 4.55
CA ILE A 18 13.96 -16.42 3.13
C ILE A 18 14.69 -15.09 2.92
N GLU A 19 15.67 -15.06 2.03
CA GLU A 19 16.39 -13.84 1.67
C GLU A 19 15.41 -12.74 1.22
N PRO A 20 15.41 -11.54 1.84
CA PRO A 20 14.48 -10.47 1.49
C PRO A 20 14.54 -10.11 0.00
N GLY A 21 13.37 -9.97 -0.62
CA GLY A 21 13.25 -9.63 -2.04
C GLY A 21 13.34 -10.81 -3.01
N THR A 22 13.66 -12.03 -2.54
CA THR A 22 13.78 -13.21 -3.43
C THR A 22 12.48 -14.00 -3.60
N ARG A 23 11.53 -13.88 -2.66
CA ARG A 23 10.22 -14.55 -2.73
C ARG A 23 9.13 -13.71 -2.11
N TRP A 24 7.93 -13.78 -2.69
CA TRP A 24 6.74 -13.16 -2.13
C TRP A 24 6.15 -13.97 -0.97
N ILE A 25 5.88 -13.30 0.15
CA ILE A 25 5.13 -13.81 1.30
C ILE A 25 4.15 -12.73 1.74
N TYR A 26 2.86 -13.04 1.78
CA TYR A 26 1.86 -12.13 2.32
C TYR A 26 2.05 -11.94 3.84
N SER A 27 2.13 -10.69 4.30
CA SER A 27 2.31 -10.38 5.71
C SER A 27 1.49 -9.16 6.14
N GLY A 28 0.44 -9.41 6.92
CA GLY A 28 -0.30 -8.34 7.61
C GLY A 28 0.57 -7.58 8.62
N GLY A 29 1.59 -8.24 9.19
CA GLY A 29 2.53 -7.61 10.11
C GLY A 29 3.46 -6.60 9.44
N ALA A 30 3.90 -6.88 8.21
CA ALA A 30 4.65 -5.91 7.42
C ALA A 30 3.79 -4.65 7.13
N THR A 31 2.50 -4.84 6.84
CA THR A 31 1.56 -3.73 6.62
C THR A 31 1.35 -2.92 7.92
N ALA A 32 1.26 -3.59 9.07
CA ALA A 32 1.18 -2.91 10.37
C ALA A 32 2.44 -2.10 10.68
N LEU A 33 3.64 -2.60 10.35
CA LEU A 33 4.88 -1.84 10.49
C LEU A 33 4.90 -0.60 9.58
N LEU A 34 4.43 -0.71 8.33
CA LEU A 34 4.32 0.45 7.43
C LEU A 34 3.38 1.51 7.99
N ALA A 35 2.22 1.11 8.52
CA ALA A 35 1.30 2.03 9.17
C ALA A 35 1.92 2.72 10.40
N ARG A 36 2.71 1.99 11.20
CA ARG A 36 3.44 2.56 12.33
C ARG A 36 4.50 3.56 11.90
N ILE A 37 5.28 3.24 10.86
CA ILE A 37 6.27 4.15 10.29
C ILE A 37 5.60 5.42 9.76
N LEU A 38 4.44 5.30 9.10
CA LEU A 38 3.65 6.46 8.67
C LEU A 38 3.21 7.30 9.86
N ALA A 39 2.67 6.67 10.91
CA ALA A 39 2.21 7.39 12.10
C ALA A 39 3.36 8.11 12.82
N GLU A 40 4.51 7.46 12.99
CA GLU A 40 5.71 8.09 13.57
C GLU A 40 6.25 9.22 12.70
N GLY A 41 6.35 9.00 11.39
CA GLY A 41 6.93 9.96 10.45
C GLY A 41 6.06 11.19 10.21
N THR A 42 4.75 11.08 10.40
CA THR A 42 3.79 12.19 10.20
C THR A 42 3.33 12.82 11.51
N GLY A 43 3.47 12.12 12.64
CA GLY A 43 2.87 12.52 13.92
C GLY A 43 1.35 12.37 13.95
N GLN A 44 0.75 11.71 12.95
CA GLN A 44 -0.70 11.54 12.82
C GLN A 44 -1.11 10.08 13.00
N SER A 45 -2.35 9.83 13.44
CA SER A 45 -2.90 8.47 13.34
C SER A 45 -3.07 8.06 11.88
N LEU A 46 -3.07 6.76 11.60
CA LEU A 46 -3.30 6.25 10.23
C LEU A 46 -4.59 6.81 9.62
N GLN A 47 -5.65 6.87 10.40
CA GLN A 47 -6.95 7.41 9.99
C GLN A 47 -6.86 8.91 9.65
N ALA A 48 -6.19 9.71 10.49
CA ALA A 48 -6.03 11.14 10.26
C ALA A 48 -5.16 11.44 9.03
N PHE A 49 -4.04 10.73 8.88
CA PHE A 49 -3.19 10.85 7.71
C PHE A 49 -3.94 10.46 6.41
N ALA A 50 -4.65 9.32 6.42
CA ALA A 50 -5.42 8.88 5.26
C ALA A 50 -6.54 9.87 4.89
N ARG A 51 -7.15 10.53 5.88
CA ARG A 51 -8.13 11.59 5.68
C ARG A 51 -7.56 12.76 4.91
N GLU A 52 -6.48 13.33 5.45
CA GLU A 52 -5.84 14.51 4.89
C GLU A 52 -5.23 14.24 3.51
N ALA A 53 -4.47 13.14 3.38
CA ALA A 53 -3.67 12.87 2.21
C ALA A 53 -4.49 12.28 1.03
N LEU A 54 -5.59 11.57 1.32
CA LEU A 54 -6.30 10.80 0.31
C LEU A 54 -7.83 10.93 0.36
N PHE A 55 -8.47 10.65 1.51
CA PHE A 55 -9.92 10.51 1.55
C PHE A 55 -10.65 11.82 1.30
N ASP A 56 -10.29 12.90 2.01
CA ASP A 56 -10.96 14.18 1.86
C ASP A 56 -10.69 14.83 0.49
N PRO A 57 -9.45 14.80 -0.06
CA PRO A 57 -9.20 15.22 -1.43
C PRO A 57 -9.96 14.39 -2.49
N LEU A 58 -10.30 13.13 -2.19
CA LEU A 58 -11.14 12.28 -3.03
C LEU A 58 -12.65 12.45 -2.79
N GLY A 59 -13.05 13.23 -1.79
CA GLY A 59 -14.45 13.35 -1.38
C GLY A 59 -15.03 12.02 -0.88
N ILE A 60 -14.20 11.21 -0.21
CA ILE A 60 -14.61 9.99 0.45
C ILE A 60 -15.31 10.36 1.76
N GLY A 61 -16.51 9.83 1.97
CA GLY A 61 -17.34 10.07 3.15
C GLY A 61 -16.77 9.42 4.41
N ALA A 62 -17.62 9.18 5.42
CA ALA A 62 -17.20 8.54 6.67
C ALA A 62 -16.56 7.15 6.42
N THR A 63 -15.45 6.90 7.12
CA THR A 63 -14.69 5.66 7.10
C THR A 63 -14.28 5.36 8.53
N GLU A 64 -14.13 4.08 8.82
CA GLU A 64 -13.74 3.59 10.12
C GLU A 64 -12.54 2.67 9.92
N TRP A 65 -11.51 2.83 10.73
CA TRP A 65 -10.49 1.80 10.87
C TRP A 65 -10.71 1.11 12.19
N PHE A 66 -10.91 -0.21 12.16
CA PHE A 66 -10.92 -0.98 13.38
C PHE A 66 -9.60 -0.85 14.12
N THR A 67 -9.69 -0.63 15.42
CA THR A 67 -8.58 -0.61 16.35
C THR A 67 -8.63 -1.83 17.25
N ASP A 68 -7.46 -2.25 17.71
CA ASP A 68 -7.34 -3.28 18.75
C ASP A 68 -7.45 -2.66 20.15
N ASP A 69 -7.36 -3.50 21.19
CA ASP A 69 -7.41 -3.05 22.59
C ASP A 69 -6.30 -2.04 22.97
N ASP A 70 -5.18 -2.04 22.23
CA ASP A 70 -4.08 -1.08 22.39
C ASP A 70 -4.32 0.26 21.65
N GLY A 71 -5.49 0.42 20.99
CA GLY A 71 -5.86 1.61 20.23
C GLY A 71 -5.23 1.69 18.85
N GLU A 72 -4.38 0.75 18.47
CA GLU A 72 -3.70 0.75 17.17
C GLU A 72 -4.61 0.22 16.06
N ALA A 73 -4.59 0.90 14.92
CA ALA A 73 -5.39 0.51 13.75
C ALA A 73 -4.93 -0.85 13.19
N ILE A 74 -5.89 -1.72 12.85
CA ILE A 74 -5.64 -2.99 12.15
C ILE A 74 -5.38 -2.69 10.66
N ALA A 75 -4.21 -2.12 10.36
CA ALA A 75 -3.87 -1.54 9.06
C ALA A 75 -4.02 -2.48 7.86
N ALA A 76 -3.90 -3.79 8.04
CA ALA A 76 -3.97 -4.74 6.93
C ALA A 76 -5.41 -5.06 6.47
N SER A 77 -6.42 -4.89 7.34
CA SER A 77 -7.77 -5.42 7.08
C SER A 77 -8.92 -4.67 7.77
N GLY A 78 -8.63 -3.67 8.59
CA GLY A 78 -9.61 -3.01 9.45
C GLY A 78 -10.38 -1.85 8.83
N LEU A 79 -10.05 -1.43 7.60
CA LEU A 79 -10.69 -0.29 6.95
C LEU A 79 -12.09 -0.64 6.45
N ARG A 80 -13.06 0.19 6.85
CA ARG A 80 -14.44 0.16 6.38
C ARG A 80 -14.79 1.47 5.69
N MET A 81 -15.41 1.35 4.52
CA MET A 81 -15.96 2.46 3.74
C MET A 81 -17.11 1.96 2.87
N THR A 82 -17.86 2.89 2.27
CA THR A 82 -18.90 2.50 1.32
C THR A 82 -18.29 1.96 0.03
N PRO A 83 -18.97 1.05 -0.70
CA PRO A 83 -18.49 0.59 -2.01
C PRO A 83 -18.30 1.74 -3.00
N ARG A 84 -19.13 2.80 -2.90
CA ARG A 84 -19.00 4.01 -3.72
C ARG A 84 -17.71 4.78 -3.43
N ASP A 85 -17.31 4.86 -2.16
CA ASP A 85 -16.04 5.47 -1.78
C ASP A 85 -14.85 4.65 -2.26
N LEU A 86 -14.93 3.32 -2.15
CA LEU A 86 -13.90 2.43 -2.69
C LEU A 86 -13.75 2.60 -4.21
N ALA A 87 -14.86 2.74 -4.94
CA ALA A 87 -14.83 3.00 -6.38
C ALA A 87 -14.13 4.33 -6.73
N ARG A 88 -14.15 5.34 -5.85
CA ARG A 88 -13.39 6.59 -6.06
C ARG A 88 -11.88 6.37 -6.03
N ILE A 89 -11.40 5.45 -5.20
CA ILE A 89 -9.98 5.04 -5.19
C ILE A 89 -9.66 4.34 -6.52
N GLY A 90 -10.51 3.41 -6.97
CA GLY A 90 -10.35 2.76 -8.28
C GLY A 90 -10.30 3.77 -9.44
N GLN A 91 -11.21 4.74 -9.45
CA GLN A 91 -11.23 5.81 -10.47
C GLN A 91 -9.98 6.70 -10.40
N LEU A 92 -9.47 7.00 -9.19
CA LEU A 92 -8.22 7.73 -9.03
C LEU A 92 -7.06 7.00 -9.71
N MET A 93 -6.95 5.68 -9.51
CA MET A 93 -5.90 4.86 -10.13
C MET A 93 -6.03 4.88 -11.67
N LEU A 94 -7.24 4.72 -12.20
CA LEU A 94 -7.53 4.78 -13.64
C LEU A 94 -7.22 6.15 -14.25
N ASN A 95 -7.40 7.22 -13.48
CA ASN A 95 -7.11 8.59 -13.89
C ASN A 95 -5.65 9.01 -13.67
N GLY A 96 -4.74 8.06 -13.41
CA GLY A 96 -3.32 8.37 -13.20
C GLY A 96 -3.07 9.28 -11.99
N GLY A 97 -3.92 9.21 -10.97
CA GLY A 97 -3.76 9.97 -9.73
C GLY A 97 -4.40 11.37 -9.75
N MET A 98 -5.18 11.69 -10.80
CA MET A 98 -5.89 12.96 -10.95
C MET A 98 -7.37 12.84 -10.55
N ARG A 99 -7.88 13.89 -9.90
CA ARG A 99 -9.32 14.07 -9.64
C ARG A 99 -9.72 15.52 -9.88
N ALA A 100 -10.71 15.74 -10.74
CA ALA A 100 -11.27 17.07 -11.04
C ALA A 100 -10.18 18.14 -11.32
N GLY A 101 -9.16 17.79 -12.11
CA GLY A 101 -8.04 18.68 -12.45
C GLY A 101 -6.97 18.84 -11.35
N ARG A 102 -7.16 18.27 -10.16
CA ARG A 102 -6.18 18.26 -9.06
C ARG A 102 -5.39 16.96 -9.04
N CYS A 103 -4.07 17.07 -8.90
CA CYS A 103 -3.22 15.93 -8.59
C CYS A 103 -3.37 15.54 -7.12
N ILE A 104 -3.79 14.30 -6.86
CA ILE A 104 -3.84 13.72 -5.51
C ILE A 104 -2.62 12.82 -5.30
N VAL A 105 -2.32 11.98 -6.31
CA VAL A 105 -1.18 11.06 -6.30
C VAL A 105 -0.37 11.27 -7.59
N PRO A 106 0.96 11.35 -7.54
CA PRO A 106 1.77 11.49 -8.75
C PRO A 106 1.56 10.33 -9.71
N ALA A 107 1.37 10.61 -11.00
CA ALA A 107 1.19 9.58 -12.02
C ALA A 107 2.33 8.54 -12.02
N GLN A 108 3.56 8.98 -11.74
CA GLN A 108 4.73 8.10 -11.65
C GLN A 108 4.63 7.13 -10.45
N TRP A 109 3.99 7.54 -9.35
CA TRP A 109 3.72 6.64 -8.22
C TRP A 109 2.63 5.64 -8.59
N ILE A 110 1.56 6.07 -9.28
CA ILE A 110 0.51 5.17 -9.79
C ILE A 110 1.16 4.08 -10.65
N GLU A 111 1.92 4.47 -11.68
CA GLU A 111 2.62 3.56 -12.60
C GLU A 111 3.54 2.59 -11.86
N ARG A 112 4.38 3.10 -10.94
CA ARG A 112 5.29 2.25 -10.16
C ARG A 112 4.53 1.30 -9.24
N SER A 113 3.47 1.76 -8.59
CA SER A 113 2.71 0.97 -7.63
C SER A 113 1.94 -0.18 -8.28
N THR A 114 1.52 0.00 -9.54
CA THR A 114 0.82 -1.02 -10.32
C THR A 114 1.74 -1.78 -11.29
N SER A 115 3.06 -1.64 -11.15
CA SER A 115 4.04 -2.42 -11.92
C SER A 115 4.51 -3.63 -11.11
N PRO A 116 4.80 -4.78 -11.76
CA PRO A 116 5.33 -5.96 -11.08
C PRO A 116 6.64 -5.65 -10.34
N ALA A 117 6.71 -6.02 -9.06
CA ALA A 117 7.92 -5.96 -8.26
C ALA A 117 8.44 -7.35 -7.89
N VAL A 118 7.55 -8.34 -7.75
CA VAL A 118 7.90 -9.74 -7.47
C VAL A 118 6.84 -10.68 -8.05
N ASP A 119 7.26 -11.85 -8.51
CA ASP A 119 6.36 -12.91 -8.97
C ASP A 119 5.79 -13.69 -7.78
N ILE A 120 4.49 -13.99 -7.83
CA ILE A 120 3.82 -14.88 -6.88
C ILE A 120 3.83 -16.30 -7.44
N ASP A 121 3.41 -16.43 -8.71
CA ASP A 121 3.42 -17.66 -9.50
C ASP A 121 3.39 -17.32 -11.00
N GLU A 122 3.13 -18.31 -11.86
CA GLU A 122 3.13 -18.19 -13.33
C GLU A 122 2.16 -17.15 -13.89
N ILE A 123 1.08 -16.83 -13.18
CA ILE A 123 0.01 -15.94 -13.66
C ILE A 123 -0.21 -14.72 -12.77
N ARG A 124 0.38 -14.68 -11.57
CA ARG A 124 0.21 -13.62 -10.58
C ARG A 124 1.54 -12.98 -10.19
N GLN A 125 1.52 -11.67 -10.10
CA GLN A 125 2.62 -10.84 -9.64
C GLN A 125 2.13 -9.87 -8.57
N TYR A 126 3.06 -9.22 -7.88
CA TYR A 126 2.76 -8.25 -6.83
C TYR A 126 3.61 -7.00 -6.97
N GLY A 127 3.02 -5.84 -6.68
CA GLY A 127 3.74 -4.56 -6.60
C GLY A 127 3.06 -3.62 -5.60
N TYR A 128 3.81 -3.06 -4.63
CA TYR A 128 3.35 -1.99 -3.73
C TYR A 128 1.91 -2.12 -3.21
N HIS A 129 1.55 -3.29 -2.68
CA HIS A 129 0.20 -3.64 -2.19
C HIS A 129 -0.88 -4.01 -3.24
N TRP A 130 -0.51 -4.12 -4.51
CA TRP A 130 -1.38 -4.55 -5.60
C TRP A 130 -1.05 -5.96 -6.06
N TYR A 131 -2.08 -6.80 -6.19
CA TYR A 131 -2.02 -8.04 -6.95
C TYR A 131 -2.22 -7.74 -8.42
N LEU A 132 -1.33 -8.27 -9.26
CA LEU A 132 -1.33 -8.10 -10.70
C LEU A 132 -1.51 -9.47 -11.34
N VAL A 133 -2.37 -9.56 -12.35
CA VAL A 133 -2.62 -10.82 -13.06
C VAL A 133 -2.15 -10.65 -14.49
N ASN A 134 -1.22 -11.51 -14.91
CA ASN A 134 -0.79 -11.60 -16.30
C ASN A 134 -1.61 -12.70 -16.98
N SER A 135 -2.56 -12.32 -17.83
CA SER A 135 -3.36 -13.29 -18.58
C SER A 135 -2.72 -13.57 -19.95
N PRO A 136 -2.45 -14.83 -20.32
CA PRO A 136 -1.85 -15.17 -21.62
C PRO A 136 -2.62 -14.65 -22.85
N SER A 137 -3.92 -14.33 -22.70
CA SER A 137 -4.75 -13.78 -23.78
C SER A 137 -4.58 -12.27 -24.00
N SER A 138 -3.83 -11.55 -23.14
CA SER A 138 -3.50 -10.13 -23.38
C SER A 138 -2.28 -9.99 -24.29
N HIS A 139 -2.43 -10.34 -25.58
CA HIS A 139 -1.49 -10.01 -26.65
C HIS A 139 -1.51 -8.52 -27.03
N ARG A 140 -1.78 -7.65 -26.06
CA ARG A 140 -1.76 -6.21 -26.24
C ARG A 140 -1.17 -5.58 -25.00
N ARG A 141 0.11 -5.19 -25.09
CA ARG A 141 0.76 -4.26 -24.15
C ARG A 141 0.21 -2.86 -24.37
N ASP A 142 -1.11 -2.69 -24.24
CA ASP A 142 -1.70 -1.37 -24.12
C ASP A 142 -1.57 -0.95 -22.66
N ARG A 143 -1.22 0.33 -22.45
CA ARG A 143 -0.94 1.02 -21.18
C ARG A 143 -2.09 1.06 -20.16
N ALA A 144 -2.83 -0.02 -19.98
CA ALA A 144 -3.94 -0.15 -19.04
C ALA A 144 -3.93 -1.52 -18.34
N GLY A 145 -2.76 -1.94 -17.87
CA GLY A 145 -2.55 -3.17 -17.11
C GLY A 145 -3.06 -3.12 -15.66
N ILE A 146 -4.17 -2.44 -15.38
CA ILE A 146 -5.02 -2.81 -14.24
C ILE A 146 -5.87 -3.97 -14.75
N ALA A 147 -5.22 -5.14 -14.90
CA ALA A 147 -5.93 -6.36 -15.20
C ALA A 147 -6.81 -6.68 -13.99
N ARG A 148 -8.10 -6.33 -14.12
CA ARG A 148 -9.26 -6.85 -13.38
C ARG A 148 -8.86 -7.49 -12.04
N ALA A 149 -8.73 -6.66 -11.01
CA ALA A 149 -8.88 -7.15 -9.65
C ALA A 149 -10.33 -7.65 -9.54
N SER A 150 -10.51 -8.96 -9.67
CA SER A 150 -11.73 -9.67 -9.30
C SER A 150 -11.92 -9.61 -7.78
N THR A 151 -12.08 -8.40 -7.24
CA THR A 151 -12.82 -8.19 -6.02
C THR A 151 -14.22 -7.84 -6.49
N LEU A 152 -15.22 -8.59 -6.03
CA LEU A 152 -16.64 -8.32 -6.24
C LEU A 152 -16.97 -6.81 -6.22
N LEU A 153 -17.04 -6.20 -7.40
CA LEU A 153 -18.00 -5.17 -7.79
C LEU A 153 -17.87 -4.95 -9.31
N GLU A 154 -18.81 -5.52 -10.07
CA GLU A 154 -18.95 -5.21 -11.48
C GLU A 154 -19.44 -3.76 -11.67
N LEU A 155 -18.87 -3.04 -12.64
CA LEU A 155 -19.57 -2.55 -13.85
C LEU A 155 -18.62 -1.73 -14.76
N PRO A 156 -18.85 -1.71 -16.09
CA PRO A 156 -17.92 -1.19 -17.09
C PRO A 156 -18.23 0.26 -17.51
N SER A 157 -17.21 0.99 -17.98
CA SER A 157 -17.15 1.65 -19.31
C SER A 157 -16.19 2.84 -19.34
N ALA A 158 -15.22 2.75 -20.27
CA ALA A 158 -14.46 3.78 -20.98
C ALA A 158 -14.45 5.24 -20.50
N MET A 159 -13.24 5.79 -20.34
CA MET A 159 -12.80 6.97 -21.12
C MET A 159 -11.28 7.17 -20.96
N ALA A 160 -10.58 7.24 -22.09
CA ALA A 160 -9.18 7.64 -22.17
C ALA A 160 -9.09 9.17 -22.16
N VAL A 161 -8.26 9.73 -21.28
CA VAL A 161 -7.79 11.12 -21.41
C VAL A 161 -6.27 11.11 -21.29
N SER A 162 -5.61 11.27 -22.44
CA SER A 162 -4.19 11.60 -22.53
C SER A 162 -4.04 13.08 -22.18
N GLY A 163 -3.43 13.36 -21.03
CA GLY A 163 -3.04 14.71 -20.64
C GLY A 163 -1.82 14.63 -19.73
N SER A 164 -0.65 14.98 -20.26
CA SER A 164 0.55 15.18 -19.45
C SER A 164 0.35 16.46 -18.64
N LEU A 165 -0.03 16.30 -17.37
CA LEU A 165 -0.09 17.38 -16.39
C LEU A 165 0.82 17.01 -15.22
N TYR A 166 1.81 17.85 -15.01
CA TYR A 166 2.88 17.68 -14.04
C TYR A 166 2.34 17.81 -12.60
N CYS A 167 2.55 16.79 -11.77
CA CYS A 167 2.20 16.81 -10.35
C CYS A 167 3.34 17.46 -9.53
N PRO A 168 3.10 18.55 -8.78
CA PRO A 168 4.07 19.01 -7.80
C PRO A 168 4.15 18.04 -6.60
N VAL A 169 5.34 17.53 -6.32
CA VAL A 169 5.64 16.51 -5.32
C VAL A 169 5.92 17.17 -3.95
N SER A 170 4.91 17.76 -3.30
CA SER A 170 5.13 18.35 -1.96
C SER A 170 4.84 17.39 -0.81
N ILE A 171 3.76 16.59 -0.89
CA ILE A 171 3.38 15.65 0.19
C ILE A 171 4.04 14.26 0.08
N TRP A 172 4.54 13.89 -1.11
CA TRP A 172 5.14 12.58 -1.38
C TRP A 172 6.68 12.57 -1.28
N SER A 173 7.27 13.67 -0.78
CA SER A 173 8.73 13.77 -0.60
C SER A 173 9.18 13.04 0.67
N TRP A 174 9.01 11.72 0.70
CA TRP A 174 9.66 10.90 1.71
C TRP A 174 11.18 10.97 1.48
N ARG A 175 11.88 11.66 2.38
CA ARG A 175 13.34 11.53 2.50
C ARG A 175 13.59 10.20 3.21
N SER A 176 14.25 9.28 2.53
CA SER A 176 14.71 8.03 3.14
C SER A 176 15.38 8.32 4.48
N PRO A 177 15.03 7.63 5.58
CA PRO A 177 15.84 7.71 6.78
C PRO A 177 17.26 7.24 6.45
N PRO A 178 18.31 7.85 7.03
CA PRO A 178 19.67 7.36 6.86
C PRO A 178 19.71 5.89 7.28
N ALA A 179 20.40 5.07 6.48
CA ALA A 179 20.51 3.64 6.66
C ALA A 179 20.75 3.29 8.14
N ILE A 180 19.81 2.56 8.74
CA ILE A 180 20.02 1.93 10.04
C ILE A 180 21.11 0.88 9.82
N THR A 181 22.35 1.27 10.12
CA THR A 181 23.49 0.37 10.10
C THR A 181 23.37 -0.50 11.34
N MET A 182 22.86 -1.72 11.18
CA MET A 182 22.89 -2.73 12.24
C MET A 182 24.35 -3.10 12.51
N GLN A 183 24.95 -2.51 13.54
CA GLN A 183 26.20 -3.00 14.10
C GLN A 183 25.93 -4.33 14.80
N LYS A 184 26.56 -5.39 14.29
CA LYS A 184 26.54 -6.74 14.84
C LYS A 184 27.27 -6.73 16.19
N THR A 185 26.56 -6.59 17.31
CA THR A 185 27.15 -6.83 18.63
C THR A 185 27.30 -8.34 18.84
N SER A 186 28.48 -8.87 18.58
CA SER A 186 28.89 -10.21 18.98
C SER A 186 29.08 -10.26 20.50
N GLY A 187 28.20 -10.97 21.21
CA GLY A 187 28.42 -11.21 22.63
C GLY A 187 27.19 -11.73 23.37
N PHE A 188 26.82 -12.99 23.13
CA PHE A 188 25.90 -13.70 24.03
C PHE A 188 26.50 -15.05 24.41
N ARG A 189 27.14 -15.13 25.58
CA ARG A 189 27.47 -16.38 26.26
C ARG A 189 26.22 -16.88 26.98
N ARG A 190 25.85 -18.15 26.76
CA ARG A 190 24.83 -18.85 27.54
C ARG A 190 25.38 -19.18 28.94
N PRO A 191 24.59 -19.07 30.02
CA PRO A 191 24.97 -19.65 31.30
C PRO A 191 24.71 -21.18 31.30
N ALA A 192 25.50 -21.87 32.12
CA ALA A 192 25.49 -23.31 32.35
C ALA A 192 24.28 -23.77 33.15
#